data_AF-A0A0E2LQH9-F1
#
_entry.id   AF-A0A0E2LQH9-F1
#
_cell.length_a   1.000
_cell.length_b   1.000
_cell.length_c   1.000
_cell.angle_alpha   90.00
_cell.angle_beta   90.00
_cell.angle_gamma   90.00
#
_symmetry.space_group_name_H-M   'P 1'
#
loop_
_entity.id
_entity.type
_entity.pdbx_description
1 polymer ?
#
loop_
_entity_poly.entity_id
_entity_poly.type
_entity_poly.pdbx_seq_one_letter_code
_entity_poly.pdbx_strand_id
1 'polypeptide(L)'
;DFVDWKNQRGLRTEVKVAEDIASPVTANAIQQFVKQEYEKEGNDLTYVLLVGDHKDIPAKITPGIKSDQVYGQIVGNDHYNEVFIGRFSCESKEDLKTQIDRTIHYERNITTEDKWLGQALCIASAEGGPYADNGESDIQHENVIANLLTQYGYTKIIKCYDPGATAKKIIDAFNGGISLVNYTGHGSETAWGTSHFGTTHVKQLTNSNQLPFIFDVACVNGDFL
;
A
#
# COMPACT_ATOMS: atom_id res chain seq x y z
N ASP A 1 -0.17 19.49 -10.47
CA ASP A 1 -1.33 18.62 -10.22
C ASP A 1 -1.37 18.00 -8.82
N PHE A 2 -0.53 17.00 -8.50
CA PHE A 2 -0.60 16.34 -7.17
C PHE A 2 -0.42 17.31 -6.01
N VAL A 3 0.67 18.08 -6.03
CA VAL A 3 1.00 19.08 -4.99
C VAL A 3 -0.09 20.14 -4.88
N ASP A 4 -0.60 20.62 -6.01
CA ASP A 4 -1.68 21.61 -6.05
C ASP A 4 -2.95 21.05 -5.41
N TRP A 5 -3.33 19.81 -5.72
CA TRP A 5 -4.48 19.15 -5.12
C TRP A 5 -4.31 18.97 -3.60
N LYS A 6 -3.16 18.48 -3.13
CA LYS A 6 -2.91 18.30 -1.69
C LYS A 6 -3.03 19.61 -0.93
N ASN A 7 -2.41 20.68 -1.45
CA ASN A 7 -2.54 22.02 -0.90
C ASN A 7 -3.99 22.54 -0.98
N GLN A 8 -4.69 22.32 -2.09
CA GLN A 8 -6.09 22.70 -2.28
C GLN A 8 -7.02 22.09 -1.23
N ARG A 9 -6.79 20.82 -0.85
CA ARG A 9 -7.57 20.13 0.19
C ARG A 9 -7.06 20.35 1.62
N GLY A 10 -6.18 21.33 1.85
CA GLY A 10 -5.73 21.74 3.18
C GLY A 10 -4.56 20.95 3.77
N LEU A 11 -3.87 20.12 2.98
CA LEU A 11 -2.62 19.47 3.41
C LEU A 11 -1.42 20.22 2.82
N ARG A 12 -0.77 21.06 3.62
CA ARG A 12 0.45 21.79 3.23
C ARG A 12 1.47 20.80 2.68
N THR A 13 1.84 20.97 1.42
CA THR A 13 2.69 20.04 0.67
C THR A 13 3.75 20.82 -0.07
N GLU A 14 5.01 20.47 0.18
CA GLU A 14 6.19 21.05 -0.44
C GLU A 14 6.89 19.99 -1.31
N VAL A 15 7.80 20.43 -2.17
CA VAL A 15 8.58 19.55 -3.05
C VAL A 15 10.07 19.75 -2.76
N LYS A 16 10.80 18.64 -2.65
CA LYS A 16 12.25 18.62 -2.66
C LYS A 16 12.75 17.66 -3.73
N VAL A 17 13.60 18.15 -4.63
CA VAL A 17 14.30 17.32 -5.62
C VAL A 17 15.38 16.51 -4.90
N ALA A 18 15.46 15.21 -5.16
CA ALA A 18 16.35 14.31 -4.42
C ALA A 18 17.84 14.64 -4.69
N GLU A 19 18.17 15.01 -5.91
CA GLU A 19 19.51 15.41 -6.34
C GLU A 19 19.99 16.71 -5.67
N ASP A 20 19.06 17.58 -5.26
CA ASP A 20 19.36 18.78 -4.46
C ASP A 20 19.63 18.44 -2.98
N ILE A 21 19.26 17.24 -2.51
CA ILE A 21 19.64 16.72 -1.20
C ILE A 21 21.08 16.18 -1.27
N ALA A 22 21.35 15.33 -2.27
CA ALA A 22 22.68 14.79 -2.54
C ALA A 22 22.77 14.25 -3.98
N SER A 23 23.95 14.35 -4.58
CA SER A 23 24.26 13.75 -5.89
C SER A 23 25.60 12.99 -5.82
N PRO A 24 25.60 11.64 -5.83
CA PRO A 24 24.43 10.77 -6.00
C PRO A 24 23.49 10.74 -4.79
N VAL A 25 22.21 10.44 -5.04
CA VAL A 25 21.21 10.24 -3.98
C VAL A 25 21.56 8.97 -3.19
N THR A 26 21.58 9.05 -1.87
CA THR A 26 21.87 7.91 -1.00
C THR A 26 20.84 7.77 0.10
N ALA A 27 20.62 6.55 0.59
CA ALA A 27 19.69 6.29 1.69
C ALA A 27 20.04 7.10 2.96
N ASN A 28 21.33 7.29 3.25
CA ASN A 28 21.76 8.09 4.40
C ASN A 28 21.43 9.58 4.20
N ALA A 29 21.59 10.11 3.00
CA ALA A 29 21.24 11.50 2.70
C ALA A 29 19.74 11.75 2.83
N ILE A 30 18.90 10.83 2.34
CA ILE A 30 17.44 10.90 2.50
C ILE A 30 17.05 10.83 3.99
N GLN A 31 17.60 9.88 4.74
CA GLN A 31 17.33 9.75 6.18
C GLN A 31 17.73 11.01 6.96
N GLN A 32 18.89 11.59 6.65
CA GLN A 32 19.36 12.82 7.27
C GLN A 32 18.45 14.01 6.92
N PHE A 33 18.03 14.11 5.66
CA PHE A 33 17.14 15.20 5.22
C PHE A 33 15.78 15.14 5.93
N VAL A 34 15.13 13.97 5.97
CA VAL A 34 13.83 13.83 6.66
C VAL A 34 13.94 14.19 8.14
N LYS A 35 15.02 13.76 8.81
CA LYS A 35 15.29 14.16 10.20
C LYS A 35 15.45 15.68 10.34
N GLN A 36 16.22 16.32 9.48
CA GLN A 36 16.43 17.77 9.53
C GLN A 36 15.15 18.57 9.28
N GLU A 37 14.29 18.10 8.37
CA GLU A 37 12.98 18.71 8.12
C GLU A 37 12.04 18.53 9.31
N TYR A 38 12.00 17.35 9.93
CA TYR A 38 11.23 17.10 11.14
C TYR A 38 11.71 17.92 12.34
N GLU A 39 13.02 18.15 12.48
CA GLU A 39 13.60 18.91 13.60
C GLU A 39 13.42 20.44 13.49
N LYS A 40 12.80 20.94 12.41
CA LYS A 40 12.40 22.34 12.31
C LYS A 40 11.39 22.72 13.40
N GLU A 41 11.34 24.02 13.71
CA GLU A 41 10.47 24.56 14.76
C GLU A 41 9.01 24.12 14.54
N GLY A 42 8.46 23.45 15.56
CA GLY A 42 7.08 22.94 15.56
C GLY A 42 6.93 21.45 15.25
N ASN A 43 7.96 20.79 14.71
CA ASN A 43 7.97 19.35 14.40
C ASN A 43 6.72 18.91 13.62
N ASP A 44 6.29 19.70 12.64
CA ASP A 44 5.01 19.53 11.93
C ASP A 44 5.09 18.62 10.69
N LEU A 45 6.29 18.11 10.34
CA LEU A 45 6.46 17.12 9.27
C LEU A 45 5.72 15.82 9.65
N THR A 46 4.67 15.51 8.90
CA THR A 46 3.79 14.36 9.20
C THR A 46 3.85 13.28 8.12
N TYR A 47 4.08 13.65 6.85
CA TYR A 47 4.09 12.73 5.72
C TYR A 47 5.29 13.01 4.81
N VAL A 48 5.92 11.94 4.32
CA VAL A 48 6.90 11.99 3.22
C VAL A 48 6.48 11.01 2.14
N LEU A 49 6.34 11.50 0.91
CA LEU A 49 6.11 10.69 -0.28
C LEU A 49 7.37 10.68 -1.14
N LEU A 50 7.96 9.51 -1.32
CA LEU A 50 9.07 9.27 -2.24
C LEU A 50 8.51 9.07 -3.66
N VAL A 51 9.12 9.68 -4.67
CA VAL A 51 8.67 9.60 -6.06
C VAL A 51 9.85 9.15 -6.94
N GLY A 52 9.76 7.93 -7.47
CA GLY A 52 10.86 7.25 -8.15
C GLY A 52 10.99 5.80 -7.65
N ASP A 53 11.60 4.93 -8.45
CA ASP A 53 11.87 3.56 -8.01
C ASP A 53 13.16 3.48 -7.17
N HIS A 54 13.58 2.29 -6.73
CA HIS A 54 14.80 2.09 -5.93
C HIS A 54 16.03 2.75 -6.56
N LYS A 55 16.14 2.71 -7.89
CA LYS A 55 17.26 3.30 -8.64
C LYS A 55 17.32 4.82 -8.54
N ASP A 56 16.16 5.48 -8.39
CA ASP A 56 16.06 6.94 -8.35
C ASP A 56 16.18 7.46 -6.92
N ILE A 57 15.43 6.84 -6.00
CA ILE A 57 15.49 7.11 -4.56
C ILE A 57 15.69 5.78 -3.84
N PRO A 58 16.91 5.47 -3.36
CA PRO A 58 17.21 4.16 -2.80
C PRO A 58 16.48 3.96 -1.47
N ALA A 59 16.03 2.73 -1.24
CA ALA A 59 15.61 2.26 0.08
C ALA A 59 16.82 2.12 1.02
N LYS A 60 16.59 2.11 2.33
CA LYS A 60 17.64 1.77 3.29
C LYS A 60 17.82 0.25 3.32
N ILE A 61 19.04 -0.19 3.03
CA ILE A 61 19.41 -1.61 3.03
C ILE A 61 20.38 -1.88 4.19
N THR A 62 20.06 -2.87 5.00
CA THR A 62 20.95 -3.49 6.00
C THR A 62 20.82 -5.01 5.90
N PRO A 63 21.70 -5.82 6.52
CA PRO A 63 21.61 -7.27 6.43
C PRO A 63 20.22 -7.78 6.82
N GLY A 64 19.50 -8.37 5.86
CA GLY A 64 18.14 -8.90 6.04
C GLY A 64 17.00 -7.89 5.96
N ILE A 65 17.27 -6.60 5.74
CA ILE A 65 16.24 -5.54 5.75
C ILE A 65 16.37 -4.64 4.52
N LYS A 66 15.23 -4.36 3.88
CA LYS A 66 15.02 -3.37 2.83
C LYS A 66 13.86 -2.48 3.30
N SER A 67 14.05 -1.18 3.49
CA SER A 67 13.03 -0.35 4.14
C SER A 67 13.04 1.11 3.69
N ASP A 68 11.85 1.62 3.36
CA ASP A 68 11.56 3.06 3.35
C ASP A 68 11.03 3.55 4.72
N GLN A 69 10.35 2.69 5.48
CA GLN A 69 9.71 3.06 6.75
C GLN A 69 10.72 3.65 7.76
N VAL A 70 11.96 3.18 7.74
CA VAL A 70 13.03 3.68 8.63
C VAL A 70 13.35 5.16 8.42
N TYR A 71 12.96 5.77 7.30
CA TYR A 71 13.10 7.22 7.11
C TYR A 71 12.20 8.03 8.05
N GLY A 72 11.11 7.45 8.54
CA GLY A 72 10.21 8.08 9.52
C GLY A 72 10.52 7.77 10.98
N GLN A 73 11.57 6.99 11.27
CA GLN A 73 12.02 6.66 12.63
C GLN A 73 13.11 7.66 13.04
N ILE A 74 12.76 8.63 13.89
CA ILE A 74 13.57 9.83 14.15
C ILE A 74 13.93 9.98 15.63
N VAL A 75 12.96 9.78 16.53
CA VAL A 75 13.07 10.00 17.97
C VAL A 75 12.98 8.66 18.71
N GLY A 76 13.29 8.64 20.01
CA GLY A 76 12.97 7.50 20.89
C GLY A 76 13.94 6.32 20.86
N ASN A 77 14.79 6.19 19.83
CA ASN A 77 15.62 4.99 19.60
C ASN A 77 14.77 3.71 19.57
N ASP A 78 13.62 3.77 18.90
CA ASP A 78 12.71 2.65 18.72
C ASP A 78 12.25 2.56 17.24
N HIS A 79 11.21 1.76 16.98
CA HIS A 79 10.68 1.52 15.63
C HIS A 79 9.28 2.13 15.42
N TYR A 80 8.81 2.97 16.34
CA TYR A 80 7.60 3.74 16.13
C TYR A 80 7.95 4.95 15.27
N ASN A 81 7.22 5.13 14.18
CA ASN A 81 7.48 6.22 13.25
C ASN A 81 6.90 7.54 13.78
N GLU A 82 7.69 8.61 13.71
CA GLU A 82 7.20 10.00 13.83
C GLU A 82 6.52 10.48 12.53
N VAL A 83 6.99 9.97 11.38
CA VAL A 83 6.56 10.40 10.05
C VAL A 83 6.05 9.22 9.25
N PHE A 84 4.88 9.36 8.61
CA PHE A 84 4.34 8.37 7.69
C PHE A 84 5.08 8.42 6.36
N ILE A 85 5.61 7.28 5.92
CA ILE A 85 6.36 7.17 4.66
C ILE A 85 5.51 6.41 3.62
N GLY A 86 5.46 6.95 2.41
CA GLY A 86 4.92 6.26 1.23
C GLY A 86 5.81 6.44 0.01
N ARG A 87 5.58 5.63 -1.03
CA ARG A 87 6.31 5.71 -2.30
C ARG A 87 5.37 5.60 -3.49
N PHE A 88 5.57 6.45 -4.49
CA PHE A 88 5.15 6.19 -5.87
C PHE A 88 6.37 5.66 -6.64
N SER A 89 6.46 4.33 -6.75
CA SER A 89 7.50 3.69 -7.56
C SER A 89 7.11 3.82 -9.02
N CYS A 90 8.05 4.27 -9.85
CA CYS A 90 7.81 4.54 -11.26
C CYS A 90 9.12 4.42 -12.04
N GLU A 91 9.06 3.72 -13.18
CA GLU A 91 10.18 3.61 -14.13
C GLU A 91 9.90 4.40 -15.42
N SER A 92 8.70 4.98 -15.53
CA SER A 92 8.25 5.81 -16.64
C SER A 92 7.40 7.00 -16.16
N LYS A 93 7.20 7.98 -17.06
CA LYS A 93 6.31 9.13 -16.76
C LYS A 93 4.86 8.69 -16.65
N GLU A 94 4.48 7.67 -17.41
CA GLU A 94 3.14 7.10 -17.42
C GLU A 94 2.80 6.40 -16.09
N ASP A 95 3.77 5.70 -15.48
CA ASP A 95 3.62 5.08 -14.14
C ASP A 95 3.36 6.14 -13.06
N LEU A 96 4.12 7.23 -13.09
CA LEU A 96 3.91 8.34 -12.16
C LEU A 96 2.55 9.00 -12.41
N LYS A 97 2.23 9.28 -13.68
CA LYS A 97 0.98 9.92 -14.07
C LYS A 97 -0.23 9.11 -13.59
N THR A 98 -0.25 7.79 -13.81
CA THR A 98 -1.39 6.97 -13.39
C THR A 98 -1.57 6.90 -11.87
N GLN A 99 -0.48 7.01 -11.09
CA GLN A 99 -0.53 7.06 -9.62
C GLN A 99 -1.06 8.41 -9.12
N ILE A 100 -0.60 9.52 -9.71
CA ILE A 100 -1.13 10.86 -9.41
C ILE A 100 -2.62 10.93 -9.75
N ASP A 101 -3.00 10.53 -10.96
CA ASP A 101 -4.38 10.65 -11.46
C ASP A 101 -5.35 9.84 -10.59
N ARG A 102 -4.98 8.59 -10.23
CA ARG A 102 -5.85 7.74 -9.41
C ARG A 102 -6.00 8.25 -7.98
N THR A 103 -4.96 8.83 -7.37
CA THR A 103 -5.06 9.43 -6.04
C THR A 103 -5.94 10.68 -6.06
N ILE A 104 -5.75 11.57 -7.04
CA ILE A 104 -6.59 12.77 -7.17
C ILE A 104 -8.05 12.37 -7.41
N HIS A 105 -8.31 11.41 -8.30
CA HIS A 105 -9.66 10.93 -8.56
C HIS A 105 -10.33 10.40 -7.29
N TYR A 106 -9.65 9.53 -6.53
CA TYR A 106 -10.20 8.94 -5.31
C TYR A 106 -10.50 9.98 -4.23
N GLU A 107 -9.63 10.97 -4.02
CA GLU A 107 -9.83 11.99 -2.98
C GLU A 107 -10.80 13.11 -3.41
N ARG A 108 -11.00 13.34 -4.72
CA ARG A 108 -11.73 14.52 -5.23
C ARG A 108 -13.01 14.21 -5.99
N ASN A 109 -13.05 13.10 -6.72
CA ASN A 109 -14.00 12.88 -7.81
C ASN A 109 -14.92 11.66 -7.61
N ILE A 110 -14.85 11.01 -6.46
CA ILE A 110 -15.85 10.04 -6.01
C ILE A 110 -17.18 10.75 -5.77
N THR A 111 -18.26 10.10 -6.15
CA THR A 111 -19.64 10.60 -6.05
C THR A 111 -20.54 9.57 -5.34
N THR A 112 -21.80 9.93 -5.10
CA THR A 112 -22.78 8.97 -4.58
C THR A 112 -23.07 7.82 -5.55
N GLU A 113 -22.69 7.94 -6.83
CA GLU A 113 -22.90 6.90 -7.84
C GLU A 113 -21.84 5.80 -7.83
N ASP A 114 -20.75 5.98 -7.07
CA ASP A 114 -19.68 5.00 -6.89
C ASP A 114 -20.10 3.86 -5.94
N LYS A 115 -21.03 3.01 -6.39
CA LYS A 115 -21.64 1.93 -5.58
C LYS A 115 -20.69 0.77 -5.26
N TRP A 116 -19.46 0.79 -5.78
CA TRP A 116 -18.42 -0.21 -5.50
C TRP A 116 -17.77 0.00 -4.12
N LEU A 117 -17.92 1.19 -3.53
CA LEU A 117 -17.52 1.47 -2.14
C LEU A 117 -18.37 0.67 -1.15
N GLY A 118 -17.76 0.29 -0.03
CA GLY A 118 -18.43 -0.55 0.98
C GLY A 118 -18.52 -2.03 0.58
N GLN A 119 -17.79 -2.45 -0.45
CA GLN A 119 -17.62 -3.86 -0.83
C GLN A 119 -16.16 -4.27 -0.60
N ALA A 120 -15.93 -5.39 0.07
CA ALA A 120 -14.59 -5.89 0.39
C ALA A 120 -14.33 -7.31 -0.13
N LEU A 121 -13.06 -7.65 -0.29
CA LEU A 121 -12.57 -8.98 -0.61
C LEU A 121 -11.62 -9.46 0.51
N CYS A 122 -11.92 -10.63 1.07
CA CYS A 122 -11.09 -11.33 2.05
C CYS A 122 -10.50 -12.58 1.40
N ILE A 123 -9.19 -12.75 1.44
CA ILE A 123 -8.45 -13.86 0.82
C ILE A 123 -7.61 -14.54 1.89
N ALA A 124 -7.73 -15.86 2.00
CA ALA A 124 -7.06 -16.64 3.04
C ALA A 124 -6.49 -17.95 2.49
N SER A 125 -5.27 -18.28 2.90
CA SER A 125 -4.73 -19.61 2.72
C SER A 125 -5.47 -20.65 3.57
N ALA A 126 -5.24 -21.94 3.30
CA ALA A 126 -5.77 -23.04 4.12
C ALA A 126 -4.81 -23.43 5.28
N GLU A 127 -3.86 -22.56 5.64
CA GLU A 127 -2.83 -22.78 6.65
C GLU A 127 -3.10 -21.98 7.95
N GLY A 128 -2.12 -21.97 8.86
CA GLY A 128 -2.24 -21.39 10.19
C GLY A 128 -2.90 -22.33 11.21
N GLY A 129 -3.19 -21.83 12.41
CA GLY A 129 -3.78 -22.62 13.48
C GLY A 129 -3.35 -22.19 14.89
N PRO A 130 -3.32 -23.11 15.87
CA PRO A 130 -3.20 -22.76 17.30
C PRO A 130 -1.96 -21.99 17.73
N TYR A 131 -0.91 -21.95 16.90
CA TYR A 131 0.34 -21.23 17.17
C TYR A 131 0.43 -19.86 16.49
N ALA A 132 -0.56 -19.51 15.65
CA ALA A 132 -0.67 -18.19 15.06
C ALA A 132 -1.25 -17.18 16.07
N ASP A 133 -1.35 -15.91 15.66
CA ASP A 133 -2.00 -14.88 16.47
C ASP A 133 -3.43 -15.30 16.84
N ASN A 134 -3.79 -15.11 18.11
CA ASN A 134 -5.07 -15.55 18.70
C ASN A 134 -5.42 -17.05 18.52
N GLY A 135 -4.46 -17.89 18.08
CA GLY A 135 -4.70 -19.29 17.76
C GLY A 135 -5.57 -19.50 16.50
N GLU A 136 -5.61 -18.52 15.60
CA GLU A 136 -6.45 -18.53 14.40
C GLU A 136 -5.71 -19.12 13.18
N SER A 137 -6.38 -19.95 12.39
CA SER A 137 -5.99 -20.15 10.98
C SER A 137 -6.25 -18.89 10.15
N ASP A 138 -5.61 -18.76 8.99
CA ASP A 138 -5.81 -17.59 8.11
C ASP A 138 -7.28 -17.39 7.75
N ILE A 139 -8.03 -18.49 7.54
CA ILE A 139 -9.47 -18.45 7.29
C ILE A 139 -10.24 -17.93 8.51
N GLN A 140 -9.88 -18.37 9.73
CA GLN A 140 -10.53 -17.87 10.95
C GLN A 140 -10.25 -16.38 11.14
N HIS A 141 -9.01 -15.97 10.93
CA HIS A 141 -8.58 -14.57 10.99
C HIS A 141 -9.37 -13.69 10.02
N GLU A 142 -9.44 -14.08 8.74
CA GLU A 142 -10.20 -13.35 7.72
C GLU A 142 -11.72 -13.38 7.98
N ASN A 143 -12.24 -14.40 8.67
CA ASN A 143 -13.63 -14.41 9.10
C ASN A 143 -13.90 -13.39 10.22
N VAL A 144 -12.97 -13.18 11.14
CA VAL A 144 -13.05 -12.12 12.17
C VAL A 144 -13.05 -10.75 11.51
N ILE A 145 -12.13 -10.51 10.55
CA ILE A 145 -12.08 -9.27 9.77
C ILE A 145 -13.40 -9.06 9.00
N ALA A 146 -13.89 -10.08 8.29
CA ALA A 146 -15.15 -10.00 7.55
C ALA A 146 -16.34 -9.61 8.45
N ASN A 147 -16.39 -10.13 9.68
CA ASN A 147 -17.41 -9.79 10.65
C ASN A 147 -17.30 -8.33 11.10
N LEU A 148 -16.09 -7.85 11.38
CA LEU A 148 -15.84 -6.45 11.72
C LEU A 148 -16.29 -5.51 10.59
N LEU A 149 -15.92 -5.82 9.35
CA LEU A 149 -16.31 -5.02 8.18
C LEU A 149 -17.83 -4.98 8.01
N THR A 150 -18.51 -6.12 8.17
CA THR A 150 -19.97 -6.21 8.11
C THR A 150 -20.62 -5.37 9.22
N GLN A 151 -20.12 -5.45 10.46
CA GLN A 151 -20.61 -4.67 11.59
C GLN A 151 -20.43 -3.16 11.39
N TYR A 152 -19.34 -2.75 10.74
CA TYR A 152 -19.08 -1.35 10.42
C TYR A 152 -20.03 -0.79 9.35
N GLY A 153 -20.51 -1.65 8.43
CA GLY A 153 -21.47 -1.28 7.40
C GLY A 153 -21.06 -1.60 5.97
N TYR A 154 -20.01 -2.42 5.76
CA TYR A 154 -19.75 -2.99 4.43
C TYR A 154 -20.95 -3.83 3.99
N THR A 155 -21.46 -3.56 2.80
CA THR A 155 -22.69 -4.16 2.27
C THR A 155 -22.45 -5.51 1.60
N LYS A 156 -21.21 -5.80 1.23
CA LYS A 156 -20.81 -7.06 0.59
C LYS A 156 -19.38 -7.44 0.97
N ILE A 157 -19.20 -8.66 1.49
CA ILE A 157 -17.89 -9.27 1.71
C ILE A 157 -17.75 -10.49 0.79
N ILE A 158 -16.80 -10.43 -0.14
CA ILE A 158 -16.41 -11.55 -1.00
C ILE A 158 -15.33 -12.34 -0.26
N LYS A 159 -15.51 -13.66 -0.14
CA LYS A 159 -14.53 -14.55 0.50
C LYS A 159 -13.92 -15.47 -0.55
N CYS A 160 -12.59 -15.44 -0.69
CA CYS A 160 -11.84 -16.27 -1.62
C CYS A 160 -10.79 -17.06 -0.84
N TYR A 161 -11.20 -18.19 -0.28
CA TYR A 161 -10.34 -19.00 0.59
C TYR A 161 -9.89 -20.27 -0.12
N ASP A 162 -8.71 -20.76 0.25
CA ASP A 162 -8.28 -22.10 -0.13
C ASP A 162 -8.96 -23.21 0.71
N PRO A 163 -9.09 -24.43 0.17
CA PRO A 163 -8.76 -24.81 -1.20
C PRO A 163 -9.74 -24.26 -2.24
N GLY A 164 -9.23 -23.88 -3.41
CA GLY A 164 -10.03 -23.52 -4.59
C GLY A 164 -10.13 -22.02 -4.86
N ALA A 165 -9.28 -21.21 -4.24
CA ALA A 165 -9.02 -19.86 -4.72
C ALA A 165 -8.37 -19.94 -6.11
N THR A 166 -8.71 -19.02 -7.01
CA THR A 166 -8.13 -18.98 -8.37
C THR A 166 -7.95 -17.55 -8.84
N ALA A 167 -6.99 -17.31 -9.73
CA ALA A 167 -6.76 -15.99 -10.31
C ALA A 167 -8.03 -15.42 -10.96
N LYS A 168 -8.86 -16.28 -11.56
CA LYS A 168 -10.17 -15.89 -12.09
C LYS A 168 -11.09 -15.28 -11.03
N LYS A 169 -11.18 -15.89 -9.83
CA LYS A 169 -12.00 -15.34 -8.73
C LYS A 169 -11.52 -13.96 -8.29
N ILE A 170 -10.20 -13.73 -8.31
CA ILE A 170 -9.62 -12.42 -8.00
C ILE A 170 -9.96 -11.40 -9.08
N ILE A 171 -9.74 -11.73 -10.36
CA ILE A 171 -10.08 -10.87 -11.51
C ILE A 171 -11.57 -10.50 -11.48
N ASP A 172 -12.45 -11.48 -11.27
CA ASP A 172 -13.90 -11.26 -11.20
C ASP A 172 -14.27 -10.35 -10.02
N ALA A 173 -13.61 -10.48 -8.86
CA ALA A 173 -13.85 -9.64 -7.70
C ALA A 173 -13.40 -8.18 -7.92
N PHE A 174 -12.19 -7.96 -8.46
CA PHE A 174 -11.70 -6.63 -8.81
C PHE A 174 -12.61 -5.97 -9.86
N ASN A 175 -12.91 -6.67 -10.96
CA ASN A 175 -13.75 -6.15 -12.04
C ASN A 175 -15.21 -5.93 -11.62
N GLY A 176 -15.68 -6.66 -10.60
CA GLY A 176 -16.99 -6.48 -9.98
C GLY A 176 -17.09 -5.25 -9.07
N GLY A 177 -15.98 -4.55 -8.81
CA GLY A 177 -15.90 -3.37 -7.95
C GLY A 177 -15.77 -3.73 -6.47
N ILE A 178 -14.65 -3.35 -5.87
CA ILE A 178 -14.37 -3.51 -4.44
C ILE A 178 -13.53 -2.32 -3.97
N SER A 179 -13.64 -1.96 -2.70
CA SER A 179 -12.93 -0.83 -2.10
C SER A 179 -11.88 -1.22 -1.07
N LEU A 180 -11.87 -2.48 -0.63
CA LEU A 180 -10.90 -3.02 0.32
C LEU A 180 -10.57 -4.47 -0.04
N VAL A 181 -9.28 -4.82 0.05
CA VAL A 181 -8.81 -6.21 0.04
C VAL A 181 -8.03 -6.48 1.32
N ASN A 182 -8.33 -7.58 1.99
CA ASN A 182 -7.42 -8.21 2.96
C ASN A 182 -6.93 -9.53 2.37
N TYR A 183 -5.61 -9.74 2.45
CA TYR A 183 -4.96 -10.98 2.04
C TYR A 183 -4.12 -11.52 3.21
N THR A 184 -4.32 -12.80 3.53
CA THR A 184 -3.51 -13.54 4.51
C THR A 184 -3.06 -14.87 3.92
N GLY A 185 -1.76 -15.02 3.65
CA GLY A 185 -1.18 -16.27 3.14
C GLY A 185 0.24 -16.13 2.58
N HIS A 186 0.62 -17.04 1.70
CA HIS A 186 1.95 -17.02 1.06
C HIS A 186 2.04 -15.99 -0.06
N GLY A 187 3.24 -15.49 -0.33
CA GLY A 187 3.51 -14.58 -1.45
C GLY A 187 4.87 -14.82 -2.09
N SER A 188 5.03 -14.32 -3.30
CA SER A 188 6.31 -14.17 -4.00
C SER A 188 6.46 -12.73 -4.49
N GLU A 189 7.59 -12.39 -5.10
CA GLU A 189 7.85 -11.06 -5.64
C GLU A 189 6.80 -10.62 -6.68
N THR A 190 6.05 -11.58 -7.25
CA THR A 190 5.13 -11.32 -8.37
C THR A 190 3.73 -11.90 -8.22
N ALA A 191 3.42 -12.60 -7.12
CA ALA A 191 2.13 -13.28 -6.98
C ALA A 191 1.70 -13.54 -5.53
N TRP A 192 0.39 -13.70 -5.37
CA TRP A 192 -0.21 -14.32 -4.20
C TRP A 192 -0.25 -15.84 -4.35
N GLY A 193 0.21 -16.56 -3.33
CA GLY A 193 0.20 -18.02 -3.28
C GLY A 193 -1.23 -18.57 -3.35
N THR A 194 -2.10 -18.07 -2.48
CA THR A 194 -3.54 -18.35 -2.55
C THR A 194 -4.13 -17.61 -3.73
N SER A 195 -4.82 -18.35 -4.61
CA SER A 195 -5.35 -17.97 -5.94
C SER A 195 -4.38 -18.05 -7.12
N HIS A 196 -3.07 -17.96 -6.91
CA HIS A 196 -2.08 -17.82 -7.98
C HIS A 196 -2.29 -16.58 -8.88
N PHE A 197 -3.00 -15.56 -8.38
CA PHE A 197 -3.07 -14.25 -9.02
C PHE A 197 -1.71 -13.54 -8.89
N GLY A 198 -1.31 -12.81 -9.93
CA GLY A 198 0.02 -12.19 -9.98
C GLY A 198 0.15 -11.19 -11.13
N THR A 199 1.34 -10.62 -11.30
CA THR A 199 1.61 -9.49 -12.23
C THR A 199 1.14 -9.75 -13.67
N THR A 200 1.27 -10.99 -14.17
CA THR A 200 0.81 -11.39 -15.52
C THR A 200 -0.71 -11.31 -15.71
N HIS A 201 -1.48 -11.32 -14.62
CA HIS A 201 -2.93 -11.20 -14.60
C HIS A 201 -3.42 -9.76 -14.47
N VAL A 202 -2.60 -8.83 -13.99
CA VAL A 202 -2.99 -7.43 -13.74
C VAL A 202 -3.54 -6.74 -14.99
N LYS A 203 -3.02 -7.08 -16.17
CA LYS A 203 -3.50 -6.59 -17.47
C LYS A 203 -4.95 -6.98 -17.82
N GLN A 204 -5.54 -7.93 -17.08
CA GLN A 204 -6.94 -8.38 -17.26
C GLN A 204 -7.92 -7.59 -16.39
N LEU A 205 -7.42 -6.72 -15.51
CA LEU A 205 -8.24 -5.89 -14.66
C LEU A 205 -8.85 -4.73 -15.47
N THR A 206 -10.14 -4.51 -15.26
CA THR A 206 -10.98 -3.52 -15.96
C THR A 206 -11.74 -2.62 -14.98
N ASN A 207 -11.33 -2.60 -13.72
CA ASN A 207 -11.90 -1.80 -12.62
C ASN A 207 -11.46 -0.31 -12.69
N SER A 208 -11.65 0.33 -13.84
CA SER A 208 -11.26 1.72 -14.08
C SER A 208 -11.80 2.65 -13.00
N ASN A 209 -10.91 3.30 -12.25
CA ASN A 209 -11.21 4.18 -11.11
C ASN A 209 -12.02 3.55 -9.96
N GLN A 210 -12.25 2.23 -9.98
CA GLN A 210 -12.86 1.46 -8.87
C GLN A 210 -11.76 0.70 -8.13
N LEU A 211 -10.96 1.43 -7.37
CA LEU A 211 -9.66 0.98 -6.89
C LEU A 211 -9.71 0.67 -5.39
N PRO A 212 -9.50 -0.59 -4.95
CA PRO A 212 -9.34 -0.88 -3.54
C PRO A 212 -7.95 -0.45 -3.05
N PHE A 213 -7.84 -0.24 -1.75
CA PHE A 213 -6.56 -0.38 -1.05
C PHE A 213 -6.47 -1.77 -0.42
N ILE A 214 -5.25 -2.23 -0.16
CA ILE A 214 -4.95 -3.62 0.18
C ILE A 214 -4.14 -3.65 1.48
N PHE A 215 -4.56 -4.48 2.43
CA PHE A 215 -3.70 -4.94 3.52
C PHE A 215 -3.23 -6.35 3.17
N ASP A 216 -1.92 -6.49 3.01
CA ASP A 216 -1.29 -7.67 2.39
C ASP A 216 -0.32 -8.34 3.37
N VAL A 217 -0.75 -9.45 3.96
CA VAL A 217 0.07 -10.28 4.85
C VAL A 217 0.64 -11.44 4.02
N ALA A 218 1.82 -11.20 3.45
CA ALA A 218 2.49 -12.13 2.55
C ALA A 218 4.01 -11.88 2.48
N CYS A 219 4.76 -12.90 2.08
CA CYS A 219 6.19 -12.75 1.82
C CYS A 219 6.44 -11.96 0.53
N VAL A 220 7.38 -11.01 0.59
CA VAL A 220 8.07 -10.33 -0.54
C VAL A 220 7.20 -9.71 -1.65
N ASN A 221 5.87 -9.65 -1.51
CA ASN A 221 5.00 -8.96 -2.49
C ASN A 221 5.35 -7.47 -2.68
N GLY A 222 5.95 -6.86 -1.65
CA GLY A 222 6.47 -5.50 -1.70
C GLY A 222 7.99 -5.39 -1.89
N ASP A 223 8.68 -6.43 -2.37
CA ASP A 223 10.11 -6.30 -2.71
C ASP A 223 10.28 -5.54 -4.04
N PHE A 224 10.55 -4.23 -3.94
CA PHE A 224 10.65 -3.30 -5.07
C PHE A 224 12.10 -3.01 -5.50
N LEU A 225 13.05 -3.87 -5.11
CA LEU A 225 14.48 -3.69 -5.37
C LEU A 225 14.97 -4.46 -6.60
#